data_AF-A0AAN7UIM5-F1
#
_entry.id   AF-A0AAN7UIM5-F1
#
_cell.length_a   1.000
_cell.length_b   1.000
_cell.length_c   1.000
_cell.angle_alpha   90.00
_cell.angle_beta   90.00
_cell.angle_gamma   90.00
#
_symmetry.space_group_name_H-M   'P 1'
#
loop_
_entity.id
_entity.type
_entity.pdbx_description
1 polymer ?
#
loop_
_entity_poly.entity_id
_entity_poly.type
_entity_poly.pdbx_seq_one_letter_code
_entity_poly.pdbx_strand_id
1 'polypeptide(L)'
;MQTTTVIVAIALSGCSIASPVLEGRSVTAPRYVGGACGVHVTQWQKNENGVGSAYQYDITIKDAIGAIVGGASRIAIPDYQSKFIGSQLPYGLIVTSGAVDSDPVQFAYAGYIFSSSSGCGTGGYGDGNRDSK
;
A
#
# COMPACT_ATOMS: atom_id res chain seq x y z
N MET A 1 -56.76 -42.47 -20.80
CA MET A 1 -55.98 -41.22 -20.88
C MET A 1 -55.58 -40.87 -19.46
N GLN A 2 -54.34 -41.17 -19.10
CA GLN A 2 -53.78 -40.93 -17.77
C GLN A 2 -52.56 -40.03 -17.98
N THR A 3 -52.65 -38.78 -17.54
CA THR A 3 -51.58 -37.79 -17.65
C THR A 3 -50.70 -37.87 -16.41
N THR A 4 -49.51 -38.44 -16.57
CA THR A 4 -48.50 -38.52 -15.52
C THR A 4 -47.61 -37.28 -15.59
N THR A 5 -47.85 -36.35 -14.67
CA THR A 5 -47.02 -35.15 -14.49
C THR A 5 -45.76 -35.52 -13.71
N VAL A 6 -44.59 -35.47 -14.35
CA VAL A 6 -43.29 -35.65 -13.68
C VAL A 6 -42.80 -34.29 -13.20
N ILE A 7 -42.72 -34.11 -11.88
CA ILE A 7 -42.09 -32.94 -11.26
C ILE A 7 -40.58 -33.22 -11.19
N VAL A 8 -39.79 -32.46 -11.97
CA VAL A 8 -38.32 -32.48 -11.91
C VAL A 8 -37.89 -31.54 -10.78
N ALA A 9 -37.47 -32.10 -9.65
CA ALA A 9 -36.83 -31.34 -8.58
C ALA A 9 -35.34 -31.13 -8.93
N ILE A 10 -34.97 -29.90 -9.27
CA ILE A 10 -33.57 -29.51 -9.46
C ILE A 10 -32.96 -29.29 -8.08
N ALA A 11 -32.17 -30.25 -7.60
CA ALA A 11 -31.34 -30.07 -6.42
C ALA A 11 -30.20 -29.10 -6.77
N LEU A 12 -30.37 -27.83 -6.39
CA LEU A 12 -29.26 -26.87 -6.30
C LEU A 12 -28.33 -27.36 -5.20
N SER A 13 -27.36 -28.20 -5.58
CA SER A 13 -26.19 -28.48 -4.76
C SER A 13 -25.45 -27.16 -4.58
N GLY A 14 -25.75 -26.49 -3.47
CA GLY A 14 -24.99 -25.35 -3.02
C GLY A 14 -23.55 -25.80 -2.82
N CYS A 15 -22.66 -25.42 -3.73
CA CYS A 15 -21.26 -25.27 -3.40
C CYS A 15 -21.20 -24.13 -2.38
N SER A 16 -21.33 -24.48 -1.10
CA SER A 16 -20.77 -23.67 -0.03
C SER A 16 -19.27 -23.61 -0.30
N ILE A 17 -18.84 -22.58 -1.02
CA ILE A 17 -17.49 -22.07 -0.92
C ILE A 17 -17.33 -21.60 0.53
N ALA A 18 -17.04 -22.56 1.42
CA ALA A 18 -16.35 -22.23 2.64
C ALA A 18 -15.04 -21.59 2.18
N SER A 19 -14.99 -20.26 2.22
CA SER A 19 -13.74 -19.52 2.16
C SER A 19 -12.75 -20.25 3.08
N PRO A 20 -11.52 -20.55 2.64
CA PRO A 20 -10.56 -21.17 3.53
C PRO A 20 -10.48 -20.29 4.79
N VAL A 21 -10.92 -20.85 5.91
CA VAL A 21 -10.69 -20.27 7.22
C VAL A 21 -9.18 -20.20 7.33
N LEU A 22 -8.66 -18.97 7.42
CA LEU A 22 -7.25 -18.70 7.61
C LEU A 22 -6.88 -19.03 9.06
N GLU A 23 -7.05 -20.30 9.45
CA GLU A 23 -6.58 -20.87 10.71
C GLU A 23 -5.05 -20.91 10.63
N GLY A 24 -4.39 -19.92 11.22
CA GLY A 24 -2.94 -19.93 11.31
C GLY A 24 -2.24 -18.60 11.52
N ARG A 25 -2.92 -17.45 11.47
CA ARG A 25 -2.29 -16.20 11.95
C ARG A 25 -2.59 -16.08 13.44
N SER A 26 -1.63 -16.50 14.25
CA SER A 26 -1.49 -16.09 15.66
C SER A 26 -1.95 -14.64 15.79
N VAL A 27 -3.10 -14.42 16.44
CA VAL A 27 -3.60 -13.08 16.78
C VAL A 27 -2.73 -12.58 17.93
N THR A 28 -1.46 -12.36 17.64
CA THR A 28 -0.68 -11.39 18.36
C THR A 28 -1.43 -10.08 18.16
N ALA A 29 -1.92 -9.48 19.24
CA ALA A 29 -2.62 -8.20 19.20
C ALA A 29 -1.91 -7.26 18.21
N PRO A 30 -2.66 -6.51 17.37
CA PRO A 30 -2.04 -5.61 16.41
C PRO A 30 -1.04 -4.72 17.15
N ARG A 31 0.22 -4.74 16.73
CA ARG A 31 1.27 -3.90 17.33
C ARG A 31 1.09 -2.40 17.00
N TYR A 32 -0.05 -2.03 16.42
CA TYR A 32 -0.41 -0.69 15.99
C TYR A 32 -1.76 -0.29 16.59
N VAL A 33 -1.92 1.01 16.86
CA VAL A 33 -3.20 1.58 17.27
C VAL A 33 -4.06 1.88 16.04
N GLY A 34 -5.25 1.29 15.99
CA GLY A 34 -6.21 1.51 14.89
C GLY A 34 -6.71 2.96 14.83
N GLY A 35 -6.91 3.46 13.61
CA GLY A 35 -7.33 4.85 13.35
C GLY A 35 -6.66 5.39 12.08
N ALA A 36 -6.66 6.72 11.92
CA ALA A 36 -5.97 7.37 10.81
C ALA A 36 -4.46 7.18 10.95
N CYS A 37 -3.84 6.47 10.00
CA CYS A 37 -2.39 6.28 9.96
C CYS A 37 -1.74 7.38 9.11
N GLY A 38 -0.49 7.72 9.42
CA GLY A 38 0.29 8.72 8.68
C GLY A 38 1.44 8.10 7.88
N VAL A 39 1.75 8.66 6.72
CA VAL A 39 2.92 8.27 5.92
C VAL A 39 3.78 9.50 5.70
N HIS A 40 5.05 9.43 6.07
CA HIS A 40 6.04 10.45 5.73
C HIS A 40 6.98 9.89 4.68
N VAL A 41 7.19 10.64 3.61
CA VAL A 41 8.06 10.25 2.50
C VAL A 41 9.06 11.37 2.24
N THR A 42 10.33 11.04 2.28
CA THR A 42 11.41 11.89 1.78
C THR A 42 11.90 11.27 0.48
N GLN A 43 11.78 12.01 -0.62
CA GLN A 43 12.31 11.61 -1.93
C GLN A 43 13.63 12.33 -2.17
N TRP A 44 14.66 11.58 -2.53
CA TRP A 44 15.98 12.08 -2.88
C TRP A 44 16.14 12.13 -4.39
N GLN A 45 16.65 13.26 -4.90
CA GLN A 45 16.77 13.53 -6.32
C GLN A 45 17.84 12.67 -6.99
N LYS A 46 17.59 12.26 -8.24
CA LYS A 46 18.55 11.50 -9.06
C LYS A 46 19.87 12.27 -9.20
N ASN A 47 20.98 11.53 -9.20
CA ASN A 47 22.34 12.04 -9.37
C ASN A 47 22.79 13.12 -8.37
N GLU A 48 21.97 13.41 -7.36
CA GLU A 48 22.33 14.27 -6.24
C GLU A 48 22.57 13.40 -5.01
N ASN A 49 23.37 13.88 -4.05
CA ASN A 49 23.59 13.21 -2.76
C ASN A 49 23.92 11.70 -2.84
N GLY A 50 24.58 11.25 -3.92
CA GLY A 50 24.94 9.84 -4.13
C GLY A 50 23.77 8.90 -4.46
N VAL A 51 22.62 9.42 -4.88
CA VAL A 51 21.37 8.67 -5.11
C VAL A 51 21.42 7.76 -6.34
N GLY A 52 22.31 8.03 -7.30
CA GLY A 52 22.44 7.28 -8.55
C GLY A 52 21.35 7.64 -9.57
N SER A 53 21.07 6.73 -10.50
CA SER A 53 20.20 6.99 -11.66
C SER A 53 18.69 6.90 -11.39
N ALA A 54 18.29 6.46 -10.20
CA ALA A 54 16.89 6.30 -9.79
C ALA A 54 16.61 7.13 -8.54
N TYR A 55 15.38 7.58 -8.33
CA TYR A 55 15.01 8.23 -7.07
C TYR A 55 15.16 7.26 -5.90
N GLN A 56 15.67 7.78 -4.79
CA GLN A 56 15.69 7.05 -3.52
C GLN A 56 14.62 7.61 -2.59
N TYR A 57 14.06 6.73 -1.76
CA TYR A 57 12.98 7.10 -0.84
C TYR A 57 13.31 6.66 0.58
N ASP A 58 13.12 7.56 1.53
CA ASP A 58 12.93 7.23 2.94
C ASP A 58 11.43 7.32 3.25
N ILE A 59 10.86 6.24 3.77
CA ILE A 59 9.43 6.12 4.02
C ILE A 59 9.25 5.71 5.47
N THR A 60 8.43 6.46 6.20
CA THR A 60 8.04 6.16 7.59
C THR A 60 6.54 6.03 7.66
N ILE A 61 6.05 4.91 8.19
CA ILE A 61 4.62 4.65 8.40
C ILE A 61 4.35 4.74 9.90
N LYS A 62 3.38 5.56 10.29
CA LYS A 62 2.97 5.79 11.67
C LYS A 62 1.52 5.39 11.90
N ASP A 63 1.22 4.87 13.07
CA ASP A 63 -0.16 4.58 13.50
C ASP A 63 -0.91 5.82 13.99
N ALA A 64 -2.12 5.61 14.52
CA ALA A 64 -3.01 6.68 14.96
C ALA A 64 -2.47 7.52 16.14
N ILE A 65 -1.51 7.02 16.91
CA ILE A 65 -0.86 7.76 18.01
C ILE A 65 0.53 8.25 17.63
N GLY A 66 0.95 8.07 16.37
CA GLY A 66 2.23 8.52 15.85
C GLY A 66 3.39 7.54 16.08
N ALA A 67 3.13 6.32 16.56
CA ALA A 67 4.17 5.31 16.72
C ALA A 67 4.61 4.79 15.35
N ILE A 68 5.92 4.62 15.13
CA ILE A 68 6.44 4.06 13.87
C ILE A 68 6.12 2.57 13.82
N VAL A 69 5.37 2.17 12.80
CA VAL A 69 4.89 0.80 12.59
C VAL A 69 5.42 0.16 11.31
N GLY A 70 6.18 0.91 10.51
CA GLY A 70 6.79 0.40 9.29
C GLY A 70 7.56 1.46 8.55
N GLY A 71 8.19 1.06 7.45
CA GLY A 71 8.99 1.96 6.64
C GLY A 71 10.08 1.26 5.85
N ALA A 72 10.81 2.07 5.09
CA ALA A 72 12.01 1.68 4.38
C ALA A 72 12.94 2.89 4.28
N SER A 73 14.25 2.65 4.17
CA SER A 73 15.23 3.73 4.04
C SER A 73 16.07 3.54 2.78
N ARG A 74 16.35 4.66 2.10
CA ARG A 74 17.18 4.77 0.91
C ARG A 74 16.85 3.73 -0.16
N ILE A 75 15.56 3.41 -0.31
CA ILE A 75 15.15 2.44 -1.33
C ILE A 75 15.16 3.10 -2.70
N ALA A 76 15.93 2.54 -3.63
CA ALA A 76 15.90 2.95 -5.02
C ALA A 76 14.68 2.34 -5.71
N ILE A 77 13.85 3.18 -6.34
CA ILE A 77 12.73 2.75 -7.15
C ILE A 77 12.95 3.29 -8.56
N PRO A 78 13.18 2.42 -9.57
CA PRO A 78 13.31 2.85 -10.96
C PRO A 78 12.04 3.51 -11.48
N ASP A 79 12.18 4.22 -12.59
CA ASP A 79 11.11 4.97 -13.22
C ASP A 79 9.91 4.08 -13.54
N TYR A 80 8.73 4.51 -13.12
CA TYR A 80 7.45 3.82 -13.29
C TYR A 80 7.39 2.41 -12.67
N GLN A 81 8.32 2.09 -11.77
CA GLN A 81 8.31 0.85 -11.01
C GLN A 81 7.72 1.06 -9.62
N SER A 82 7.25 -0.04 -9.02
CA SER A 82 6.67 -0.06 -7.69
C SER A 82 7.51 -0.85 -6.70
N LYS A 83 7.48 -0.45 -5.44
CA LYS A 83 8.02 -1.24 -4.31
C LYS A 83 6.99 -1.38 -3.20
N PHE A 84 7.00 -2.55 -2.59
CA PHE A 84 6.24 -2.86 -1.39
C PHE A 84 7.01 -2.40 -0.15
N ILE A 85 6.32 -1.70 0.75
CA ILE A 85 6.87 -1.22 2.02
C ILE A 85 6.21 -2.01 3.15
N GLY A 86 7.03 -2.73 3.90
CA GLY A 86 6.59 -3.53 5.04
C GLY A 86 6.15 -2.66 6.22
N SER A 87 5.08 -3.08 6.89
CA SER A 87 4.62 -2.49 8.15
C SER A 87 3.88 -3.52 9.00
N GLN A 88 3.53 -3.13 10.23
CA GLN A 88 2.67 -3.89 11.13
C GLN A 88 1.18 -3.72 10.78
N LEU A 89 0.83 -2.86 9.82
CA LEU A 89 -0.54 -2.70 9.35
C LEU A 89 -1.02 -3.96 8.59
N PRO A 90 -2.34 -4.16 8.44
CA PRO A 90 -2.89 -5.36 7.79
C PRO A 90 -2.51 -5.52 6.32
N TYR A 91 -2.26 -4.39 5.63
CA TYR A 91 -1.87 -4.34 4.22
C TYR A 91 -0.52 -3.64 4.08
N GLY A 92 0.18 -3.90 2.98
CA GLY A 92 1.39 -3.13 2.67
C GLY A 92 1.07 -1.85 1.94
N LEU A 93 1.96 -0.87 2.09
CA LEU A 93 1.99 0.33 1.27
C LEU A 93 2.79 0.02 0.01
N ILE A 94 2.22 0.31 -1.15
CA ILE A 94 2.93 0.27 -2.44
C ILE A 94 3.29 1.70 -2.80
N VAL A 95 4.55 1.91 -3.18
CA VAL A 95 5.07 3.20 -3.66
C VAL A 95 5.56 3.05 -5.09
N THR A 96 5.12 3.95 -5.97
CA THR A 96 5.53 3.98 -7.38
C THR A 96 6.22 5.28 -7.70
N SER A 97 7.40 5.18 -8.31
CA SER A 97 8.18 6.34 -8.73
C SER A 97 7.71 6.87 -10.08
N GLY A 98 7.67 8.19 -10.23
CA GLY A 98 7.68 8.84 -11.53
C GLY A 98 9.07 8.79 -12.18
N ALA A 99 9.20 9.41 -13.35
CA ALA A 99 10.48 9.50 -14.07
C ALA A 99 11.18 10.86 -13.92
N VAL A 100 10.42 11.93 -13.70
CA VAL A 100 10.94 13.30 -13.57
C VAL A 100 10.48 13.98 -12.29
N ASP A 101 11.12 15.10 -11.91
CA ASP A 101 10.89 15.76 -10.62
C ASP A 101 9.45 16.27 -10.44
N SER A 102 8.80 16.66 -11.54
CA SER A 102 7.40 17.09 -11.54
C SER A 102 6.41 15.94 -11.39
N ASP A 103 6.83 14.69 -11.60
CA ASP A 103 5.94 13.56 -11.48
C ASP A 103 5.58 13.34 -10.00
N PRO A 104 4.29 13.13 -9.69
CA PRO A 104 3.88 12.80 -8.35
C PRO A 104 4.33 11.39 -7.98
N VAL A 105 4.69 11.20 -6.71
CA VAL A 105 4.89 9.86 -6.15
C VAL A 105 3.50 9.26 -5.92
N GLN A 106 3.26 8.07 -6.44
CA GLN A 106 1.98 7.39 -6.31
C GLN A 106 2.03 6.38 -5.17
N PHE A 107 0.94 6.29 -4.42
CA PHE A 107 0.78 5.42 -3.28
C PHE A 107 -0.47 4.56 -3.43
N ALA A 108 -0.39 3.30 -3.01
CA ALA A 108 -1.56 2.45 -2.87
C ALA A 108 -1.54 1.69 -1.54
N TYR A 109 -2.69 1.66 -0.86
CA TYR A 109 -2.87 0.93 0.40
C TYR A 109 -4.31 0.42 0.49
N ALA A 110 -4.48 -0.88 0.74
CA ALA A 110 -5.80 -1.52 0.86
C ALA A 110 -6.77 -1.23 -0.31
N GLY A 111 -6.24 -1.08 -1.53
CA GLY A 111 -7.02 -0.73 -2.73
C GLY A 111 -7.31 0.77 -2.91
N TYR A 112 -6.99 1.61 -1.92
CA TYR A 112 -7.06 3.06 -2.05
C TYR A 112 -5.78 3.59 -2.71
N ILE A 113 -5.93 4.53 -3.65
CA ILE A 113 -4.83 5.14 -4.41
C ILE A 113 -4.82 6.64 -4.13
N PHE A 114 -3.64 7.17 -3.85
CA PHE A 114 -3.40 8.59 -3.59
C PHE A 114 -2.00 8.97 -4.07
N SER A 115 -1.68 10.25 -4.04
CA SER A 115 -0.40 10.72 -4.57
C SER A 115 0.16 11.91 -3.79
N SER A 116 1.44 12.20 -3.99
CA SER A 116 2.06 13.39 -3.39
C SER A 116 1.41 14.70 -3.86
N SER A 117 0.70 14.73 -4.99
CA SER A 117 -0.05 15.92 -5.45
C SER A 117 -1.52 15.92 -5.01
N SER A 118 -2.02 14.81 -4.49
CA SER A 118 -3.42 14.65 -4.09
C SER A 118 -3.54 13.77 -2.85
N GLY A 119 -3.75 14.40 -1.69
CA GLY A 119 -3.90 13.71 -0.40
C GLY A 119 -2.67 13.79 0.52
N CYS A 120 -1.59 14.46 0.08
CA CYS A 120 -0.42 14.76 0.91
C CYS A 120 -0.09 16.27 0.85
N GLY A 121 0.49 16.79 1.93
CA GLY A 121 1.21 18.06 1.92
C GLY A 121 2.62 17.83 1.40
N THR A 122 2.94 18.37 0.22
CA THR A 122 4.25 18.18 -0.43
C THR A 122 5.03 19.49 -0.47
N GLY A 123 6.28 19.45 0.01
CA GLY A 123 7.23 20.56 -0.08
C GLY A 123 7.97 20.59 -1.41
N GLY A 124 8.64 21.71 -1.71
CA GLY A 124 9.60 21.79 -2.82
C GLY A 124 10.86 20.99 -2.55
N TYR A 125 11.69 20.78 -3.58
CA TYR A 125 13.04 20.25 -3.39
C TYR A 125 13.93 21.30 -2.71
N GLY A 126 14.63 20.90 -1.64
CA GLY A 126 15.69 21.65 -0.98
C GLY A 126 16.84 20.69 -0.65
N ASP A 127 18.08 21.11 -0.83
CA ASP A 127 19.27 20.28 -0.52
C ASP A 127 19.26 18.87 -1.17
N GLY A 128 18.60 18.72 -2.32
CA GLY A 128 18.51 17.47 -3.10
C GLY A 128 17.49 16.45 -2.59
N ASN A 129 16.55 16.86 -1.73
CA ASN A 129 15.40 16.06 -1.37
C ASN A 129 14.09 16.87 -1.28
N ARG A 130 12.94 16.19 -1.30
CA ARG A 130 11.62 16.77 -0.99
C ARG A 130 10.84 15.89 -0.03
N ASP A 131 10.04 16.51 0.83
CA ASP A 131 9.20 15.83 1.81
C ASP A 131 7.72 15.83 1.43
N SER A 132 7.02 14.76 1.79
CA SER A 132 5.56 14.60 1.64
C SER A 132 4.97 13.97 2.91
N LYS A 133 3.87 14.54 3.43
CA LYS A 133 3.17 14.12 4.66
C LYS A 133 1.67 13.97 4.46
#